data_AF-A0A7C6TNL6-F1
#
_entry.id   AF-A0A7C6TNL6-F1
#
_cell.length_a   1.000
_cell.length_b   1.000
_cell.length_c   1.000
_cell.angle_alpha   90.00
_cell.angle_beta   90.00
_cell.angle_gamma   90.00
#
_symmetry.space_group_name_H-M   'P 1'
#
loop_
_entity.id
_entity.type
_entity.pdbx_description
1 polymer ?
#
loop_
_entity_poly.entity_id
_entity_poly.type
_entity_poly.pdbx_seq_one_letter_code
_entity_poly.pdbx_strand_id
1 'polypeptide(L)'
;KLRRALTTLEPGESWLLEPKQLDDSGRLWSPGIKDGVKPGSFFHLTEVFGPVLGLMHAKDLDEAIEFQNAVDFGLTGGIYSLDPEEVATWLDRVEVGNAYVNRGITGAIVRRQSFGGWKQSSVGLGSKAGGPNYLMLFGHYADAGNQDLEAAKADDKRWFEAEFGAAKDHTGLRAEANIFRYRPRPVTLRVTAEASLFDLERSLHAAATVDSPVQLSVAEDVPAEVKIAVTNAGVPARTETAAEFAEMVGQGRYDDTVGARIRVLGRFEDELLAAAAPRPEVAIIDEPVTTSGRVELRYYVQEQAVSMTLHRFGNPSRDFHELAAELKG
;
A
#
# COMPACT_ATOMS: atom_id res chain seq x y z
N LYS A 1 -13.76 20.75 -9.30
CA LYS A 1 -13.49 20.38 -7.89
C LYS A 1 -12.90 21.56 -7.12
N LEU A 2 -11.70 22.06 -7.46
CA LEU A 2 -11.05 23.17 -6.76
C LEU A 2 -11.93 24.43 -6.56
N ARG A 3 -12.56 24.94 -7.62
CA ARG A 3 -13.43 26.12 -7.51
C ARG A 3 -14.54 25.95 -6.47
N ARG A 4 -15.20 24.77 -6.44
CA ARG A 4 -16.23 24.45 -5.43
C ARG A 4 -15.63 24.53 -4.03
N ALA A 5 -14.46 23.93 -3.83
CA ALA A 5 -13.78 23.93 -2.54
C ALA A 5 -13.40 25.33 -2.06
N LEU A 6 -13.02 26.23 -2.97
CA LEU A 6 -12.64 27.61 -2.66
C LEU A 6 -13.84 28.51 -2.33
N THR A 7 -15.03 28.22 -2.85
CA THR A 7 -16.15 29.19 -2.82
C THR A 7 -17.42 28.68 -2.16
N THR A 8 -17.49 27.41 -1.74
CA THR A 8 -18.72 26.82 -1.18
C THR A 8 -18.41 26.05 0.10
N LEU A 9 -19.33 26.14 1.08
CA LEU A 9 -19.34 25.37 2.31
C LEU A 9 -20.46 24.32 2.25
N GLU A 10 -20.24 23.16 2.85
CA GLU A 10 -21.29 22.15 3.07
C GLU A 10 -22.02 22.39 4.41
N PRO A 11 -23.21 21.79 4.65
CA PRO A 11 -23.94 21.98 5.89
C PRO A 11 -23.09 21.65 7.13
N GLY A 12 -23.04 22.59 8.09
CA GLY A 12 -22.24 22.47 9.31
C GLY A 12 -20.80 22.94 9.17
N GLU A 13 -20.32 23.26 7.95
CA GLU A 13 -19.02 23.87 7.76
C GLU A 13 -19.06 25.39 7.97
N SER A 14 -17.92 25.96 8.33
CA SER A 14 -17.70 27.41 8.36
C SER A 14 -16.29 27.76 7.87
N TRP A 15 -16.07 29.03 7.48
CA TRP A 15 -14.73 29.53 7.18
C TRP A 15 -14.08 30.09 8.44
N LEU A 16 -13.00 29.46 8.90
CA LEU A 16 -12.06 30.12 9.83
C LEU A 16 -11.19 31.14 9.08
N LEU A 17 -10.87 30.82 7.83
CA LEU A 17 -10.24 31.72 6.89
C LEU A 17 -10.88 31.50 5.52
N GLU A 18 -11.56 32.51 5.00
CA GLU A 18 -12.21 32.43 3.69
C GLU A 18 -11.18 32.74 2.57
N PRO A 19 -11.04 31.85 1.55
CA PRO A 19 -10.22 32.12 0.38
C PRO A 19 -10.71 33.35 -0.39
N LYS A 20 -9.78 34.16 -0.90
CA LYS A 20 -10.06 35.31 -1.75
C LYS A 20 -9.34 35.18 -3.07
N GLN A 21 -10.07 35.38 -4.16
CA GLN A 21 -9.46 35.62 -5.46
C GLN A 21 -8.77 36.99 -5.43
N LEU A 22 -7.49 37.03 -5.77
CA LEU A 22 -6.64 38.22 -5.58
C LEU A 22 -6.55 39.09 -6.84
N ASP A 23 -6.95 38.58 -7.99
CA ASP A 23 -6.97 39.28 -9.27
C ASP A 23 -8.07 38.76 -10.20
N ASP A 24 -8.27 39.37 -11.36
CA ASP A 24 -9.29 38.94 -12.33
C ASP A 24 -8.87 37.69 -13.13
N SER A 25 -7.65 37.17 -12.93
CA SER A 25 -7.14 36.01 -13.68
C SER A 25 -7.77 34.69 -13.22
N GLY A 26 -8.29 34.65 -12.00
CA GLY A 26 -8.81 33.45 -11.36
C GLY A 26 -7.73 32.44 -10.93
N ARG A 27 -6.44 32.80 -11.06
CA ARG A 27 -5.30 31.93 -10.73
C ARG A 27 -4.66 32.26 -9.38
N LEU A 28 -4.77 33.50 -8.92
CA LEU A 28 -4.25 33.92 -7.62
C LEU A 28 -5.34 33.86 -6.56
N TRP A 29 -5.14 32.99 -5.57
CA TRP A 29 -6.04 32.80 -4.44
C TRP A 29 -5.27 32.86 -3.12
N SER A 30 -5.83 33.54 -2.12
CA SER A 30 -5.38 33.38 -0.73
C SER A 30 -5.75 31.99 -0.20
N PRO A 31 -5.08 31.48 0.84
CA PRO A 31 -5.49 30.23 1.47
C PRO A 31 -6.85 30.35 2.15
N GLY A 32 -7.50 29.21 2.38
CA GLY A 32 -8.63 29.12 3.30
C GLY A 32 -8.62 27.87 4.17
N ILE A 33 -9.41 27.96 5.24
CA ILE A 33 -9.52 26.93 6.27
C ILE A 33 -11.00 26.72 6.57
N LYS A 34 -11.50 25.55 6.21
CA LYS A 34 -12.83 25.06 6.57
C LYS A 34 -12.78 24.45 7.97
N ASP A 35 -13.72 24.81 8.81
CA ASP A 35 -13.98 24.09 10.07
C ASP A 35 -15.30 23.32 9.98
N GLY A 36 -15.37 22.19 10.68
CA GLY A 36 -16.57 21.34 10.73
C GLY A 36 -16.72 20.39 9.55
N VAL A 37 -15.66 20.08 8.80
CA VAL A 37 -15.67 19.09 7.71
C VAL A 37 -16.13 17.75 8.28
N LYS A 38 -17.11 17.10 7.62
CA LYS A 38 -17.73 15.86 8.11
C LYS A 38 -17.16 14.63 7.39
N PRO A 39 -17.10 13.46 8.07
CA PRO A 39 -16.80 12.20 7.41
C PRO A 39 -17.79 11.95 6.27
N GLY A 40 -17.29 11.44 5.15
CA GLY A 40 -18.09 11.20 3.93
C GLY A 40 -18.51 12.45 3.15
N SER A 41 -18.17 13.66 3.63
CA SER A 41 -18.44 14.91 2.91
C SER A 41 -17.64 15.03 1.61
N PHE A 42 -18.03 15.95 0.73
CA PHE A 42 -17.31 16.21 -0.52
C PHE A 42 -15.85 16.56 -0.25
N PHE A 43 -15.58 17.46 0.71
CA PHE A 43 -14.23 17.92 0.98
C PHE A 43 -13.36 16.86 1.66
N HIS A 44 -13.95 15.95 2.43
CA HIS A 44 -13.25 14.79 3.00
C HIS A 44 -12.80 13.80 1.92
N LEU A 45 -13.69 13.45 0.98
CA LEU A 45 -13.43 12.38 0.00
C LEU A 45 -12.84 12.87 -1.33
N THR A 46 -12.70 14.18 -1.53
CA THR A 46 -12.23 14.74 -2.80
C THR A 46 -10.93 15.49 -2.64
N GLU A 47 -9.88 15.03 -3.31
CA GLU A 47 -8.68 15.85 -3.53
C GLU A 47 -9.02 17.05 -4.43
N VAL A 48 -8.77 18.25 -3.91
CA VAL A 48 -9.09 19.51 -4.61
C VAL A 48 -7.88 20.19 -5.22
N PHE A 49 -6.67 19.78 -4.85
CA PHE A 49 -5.38 20.25 -5.39
C PHE A 49 -5.21 21.79 -5.39
N GLY A 50 -5.41 22.42 -4.22
CA GLY A 50 -5.26 23.86 -4.05
C GLY A 50 -5.20 24.30 -2.59
N PRO A 51 -5.17 25.61 -2.32
CA PRO A 51 -4.78 26.16 -1.02
C PRO A 51 -5.95 26.18 -0.02
N VAL A 52 -6.60 25.04 0.20
CA VAL A 52 -7.72 24.90 1.16
C VAL A 52 -7.41 23.77 2.13
N LEU A 53 -7.45 24.06 3.42
CA LEU A 53 -7.36 23.09 4.51
C LEU A 53 -8.75 22.83 5.08
N GLY A 54 -9.04 21.58 5.44
CA GLY A 54 -10.26 21.19 6.15
C GLY A 54 -9.94 20.64 7.52
N LEU A 55 -10.66 21.11 8.53
CA LEU A 55 -10.58 20.61 9.90
C LEU A 55 -11.76 19.68 10.18
N MET A 56 -11.43 18.47 10.63
CA MET A 56 -12.38 17.47 11.11
C MET A 56 -12.16 17.29 12.60
N HIS A 57 -13.26 17.04 13.33
CA HIS A 57 -13.22 16.81 14.78
C HIS A 57 -13.60 15.36 15.03
N ALA A 58 -12.63 14.58 15.50
CA ALA A 58 -12.84 13.23 15.99
C ALA A 58 -12.91 13.24 17.52
N LYS A 59 -13.67 12.31 18.10
CA LYS A 59 -13.81 12.18 19.56
C LYS A 59 -12.56 11.55 20.22
N ASP A 60 -11.83 10.74 19.48
CA ASP A 60 -10.65 9.98 19.91
C ASP A 60 -9.74 9.64 18.72
N LEU A 61 -8.59 9.01 19.00
CA LEU A 61 -7.61 8.60 17.99
C LEU A 61 -8.15 7.53 17.04
N ASP A 62 -8.97 6.61 17.53
CA ASP A 62 -9.54 5.53 16.73
C ASP A 62 -10.42 6.08 15.61
N GLU A 63 -11.32 6.98 15.95
CA GLU A 63 -12.20 7.66 14.99
C GLU A 63 -11.40 8.57 14.04
N ALA A 64 -10.32 9.20 14.50
CA ALA A 64 -9.44 9.99 13.63
C ALA A 64 -8.73 9.11 12.58
N ILE A 65 -8.25 7.93 12.97
CA ILE A 65 -7.65 6.95 12.04
C ILE A 65 -8.70 6.44 11.05
N GLU A 66 -9.93 6.18 11.50
CA GLU A 66 -11.03 5.80 10.61
C GLU A 66 -11.31 6.88 9.57
N PHE A 67 -11.36 8.16 9.96
CA PHE A 67 -11.53 9.25 9.00
C PHE A 67 -10.36 9.29 8.01
N GLN A 68 -9.12 9.23 8.50
CA GLN A 68 -7.93 9.25 7.66
C GLN A 68 -7.91 8.10 6.63
N ASN A 69 -8.31 6.90 7.03
CA ASN A 69 -8.29 5.73 6.14
C ASN A 69 -9.52 5.65 5.22
N ALA A 70 -10.61 6.36 5.52
CA ALA A 70 -11.86 6.30 4.75
C ALA A 70 -11.80 6.99 3.37
N VAL A 71 -10.69 7.66 3.03
CA VAL A 71 -10.49 8.20 1.68
C VAL A 71 -9.94 7.13 0.72
N ASP A 72 -10.22 7.29 -0.57
CA ASP A 72 -9.77 6.37 -1.64
C ASP A 72 -8.23 6.41 -1.89
N PHE A 73 -7.51 7.23 -1.13
CA PHE A 73 -6.09 7.54 -1.32
C PHE A 73 -5.26 7.15 -0.09
N GLY A 74 -4.01 6.77 -0.32
CA GLY A 74 -3.08 6.36 0.74
C GLY A 74 -1.67 6.87 0.51
N LEU A 75 -1.52 8.14 0.11
CA LEU A 75 -0.21 8.69 -0.28
C LEU A 75 0.65 9.04 0.95
N THR A 76 0.29 10.13 1.63
CA THR A 76 0.98 10.59 2.84
C THR A 76 0.00 10.74 3.99
N GLY A 77 0.48 10.55 5.20
CA GLY A 77 -0.27 10.77 6.42
C GLY A 77 0.66 11.12 7.56
N GLY A 78 0.16 11.84 8.56
CA GLY A 78 0.99 12.15 9.72
C GLY A 78 0.21 12.35 11.00
N ILE A 79 0.88 12.04 12.10
CA ILE A 79 0.40 12.26 13.46
C ILE A 79 1.33 13.24 14.17
N TYR A 80 0.73 14.14 14.95
CA TYR A 80 1.42 14.98 15.92
C TYR A 80 0.95 14.56 17.32
N SER A 81 1.74 13.72 17.98
CA SER A 81 1.55 13.32 19.37
C SER A 81 2.90 13.12 20.04
N LEU A 82 3.00 13.50 21.31
CA LEU A 82 4.17 13.23 22.14
C LEU A 82 4.03 11.93 22.93
N ASP A 83 2.89 11.25 22.82
CA ASP A 83 2.64 9.95 23.42
C ASP A 83 3.11 8.84 22.45
N PRO A 84 4.14 8.05 22.81
CA PRO A 84 4.62 6.97 21.96
C PRO A 84 3.59 5.85 21.75
N GLU A 85 2.65 5.63 22.68
CA GLU A 85 1.61 4.59 22.55
C GLU A 85 0.57 4.99 21.50
N GLU A 86 0.17 6.26 21.46
CA GLU A 86 -0.68 6.80 20.40
C GLU A 86 0.01 6.71 19.03
N VAL A 87 1.30 7.03 18.97
CA VAL A 87 2.08 6.93 17.73
C VAL A 87 2.22 5.49 17.27
N ALA A 88 2.48 4.54 18.18
CA ALA A 88 2.56 3.12 17.87
C ALA A 88 1.21 2.61 17.32
N THR A 89 0.11 2.97 17.99
CA THR A 89 -1.26 2.63 17.54
C THR A 89 -1.55 3.18 16.14
N TRP A 90 -1.20 4.45 15.89
CA TRP A 90 -1.37 5.06 14.58
C TRP A 90 -0.50 4.38 13.51
N LEU A 91 0.77 4.10 13.79
CA LEU A 91 1.68 3.45 12.85
C LEU A 91 1.27 2.02 12.49
N ASP A 92 0.56 1.32 13.36
CA ASP A 92 0.06 -0.02 13.05
C ASP A 92 -1.17 0.00 12.12
N ARG A 93 -2.04 1.01 12.29
CA ARG A 93 -3.35 1.08 11.64
C ARG A 93 -3.45 2.03 10.45
N VAL A 94 -2.51 2.97 10.30
CA VAL A 94 -2.58 3.97 9.23
C VAL A 94 -2.34 3.34 7.85
N GLU A 95 -3.22 3.66 6.90
CA GLU A 95 -3.19 3.12 5.54
C GLU A 95 -2.54 4.08 4.54
N VAL A 96 -1.28 4.44 4.79
CA VAL A 96 -0.50 5.31 3.91
C VAL A 96 0.85 4.70 3.55
N GLY A 97 1.31 4.98 2.34
CA GLY A 97 2.66 4.62 1.93
C GLY A 97 3.73 5.42 2.66
N ASN A 98 3.50 6.70 2.93
CA ASN A 98 4.46 7.58 3.60
C ASN A 98 3.86 8.14 4.90
N ALA A 99 4.31 7.59 6.03
CA ALA A 99 3.89 7.96 7.37
C ALA A 99 4.89 8.92 8.04
N TYR A 100 4.39 9.99 8.65
CA TYR A 100 5.22 11.03 9.26
C TYR A 100 4.79 11.29 10.71
N VAL A 101 5.74 11.31 11.63
CA VAL A 101 5.48 11.53 13.06
C VAL A 101 6.16 12.81 13.52
N ASN A 102 5.38 13.73 14.08
CA ASN A 102 5.82 15.00 14.65
C ASN A 102 6.54 15.94 13.66
N ARG A 103 6.16 15.86 12.39
CA ARG A 103 6.74 16.66 11.29
C ARG A 103 5.74 16.82 10.13
N GLY A 104 6.07 17.75 9.22
CA GLY A 104 5.30 17.92 7.98
C GLY A 104 5.36 16.68 7.07
N ILE A 105 4.31 16.49 6.27
CA ILE A 105 4.08 15.29 5.43
C ILE A 105 4.53 15.45 3.97
N THR A 106 5.20 16.56 3.66
CA THR A 106 5.69 16.90 2.31
C THR A 106 7.21 17.03 2.30
N GLY A 107 7.81 17.09 1.11
CA GLY A 107 9.27 17.28 0.98
C GLY A 107 10.06 16.00 1.24
N ALA A 108 9.54 14.86 0.75
CA ALA A 108 10.22 13.58 0.79
C ALA A 108 11.61 13.67 0.12
N ILE A 109 12.62 13.19 0.83
CA ILE A 109 14.01 13.15 0.37
C ILE A 109 14.34 11.71 -0.05
N VAL A 110 14.92 11.55 -1.24
CA VAL A 110 15.35 10.25 -1.80
C VAL A 110 16.10 9.43 -0.76
N ARG A 111 15.76 8.13 -0.66
CA ARG A 111 16.32 7.14 0.28
C ARG A 111 16.05 7.39 1.77
N ARG A 112 15.73 8.61 2.20
CA ARG A 112 15.20 8.86 3.56
C ARG A 112 13.73 8.50 3.64
N GLN A 113 12.93 9.09 2.75
CA GLN A 113 11.51 8.82 2.65
C GLN A 113 11.20 8.43 1.20
N SER A 114 11.59 7.23 0.79
CA SER A 114 11.17 6.66 -0.49
C SER A 114 9.67 6.89 -0.68
N PHE A 115 9.28 7.40 -1.84
CA PHE A 115 7.97 8.03 -2.01
C PHE A 115 7.05 7.21 -2.92
N GLY A 116 5.82 7.00 -2.46
CA GLY A 116 4.79 6.27 -3.19
C GLY A 116 3.64 5.92 -2.26
N GLY A 117 2.41 5.95 -2.76
CA GLY A 117 1.22 5.72 -1.98
C GLY A 117 0.65 4.31 -2.10
N TRP A 118 -0.40 4.08 -1.34
CA TRP A 118 -1.31 2.94 -1.46
C TRP A 118 -2.64 3.42 -2.07
N LYS A 119 -3.57 2.50 -2.29
CA LYS A 119 -4.91 2.77 -2.84
C LYS A 119 -4.85 3.40 -4.22
N GLN A 120 -5.77 4.31 -4.54
CA GLN A 120 -5.75 5.06 -5.82
C GLN A 120 -4.59 6.05 -5.94
N SER A 121 -3.70 6.14 -4.95
CA SER A 121 -2.46 6.92 -5.04
C SER A 121 -1.34 6.21 -5.79
N SER A 122 -1.56 4.97 -6.24
CA SER A 122 -0.62 4.21 -7.06
C SER A 122 -1.36 3.36 -8.09
N VAL A 123 -0.66 2.98 -9.16
CA VAL A 123 -1.12 2.00 -10.14
C VAL A 123 -0.02 0.94 -10.29
N GLY A 124 -0.41 -0.34 -10.21
CA GLY A 124 0.50 -1.48 -10.33
C GLY A 124 1.16 -1.89 -9.00
N LEU A 125 2.40 -2.39 -9.06
CA LEU A 125 3.09 -2.99 -7.90
C LEU A 125 3.37 -2.00 -6.75
N GLY A 126 3.46 -0.71 -7.04
CA GLY A 126 3.59 0.34 -6.02
C GLY A 126 4.98 0.46 -5.37
N SER A 127 6.05 -0.06 -5.99
CA SER A 127 7.42 0.19 -5.50
C SER A 127 7.72 1.69 -5.46
N LYS A 128 8.33 2.16 -4.38
CA LYS A 128 8.51 3.59 -4.11
C LYS A 128 9.65 4.19 -4.92
N ALA A 129 9.40 5.35 -5.52
CA ALA A 129 10.44 6.15 -6.16
C ALA A 129 11.51 6.54 -5.12
N GLY A 130 12.78 6.44 -5.53
CA GLY A 130 13.92 6.64 -4.61
C GLY A 130 14.12 5.52 -3.58
N GLY A 131 13.34 4.43 -3.66
CA GLY A 131 13.49 3.22 -2.88
C GLY A 131 14.29 2.11 -3.60
N PRO A 132 14.57 1.00 -2.89
CA PRO A 132 15.47 -0.05 -3.38
C PRO A 132 14.89 -0.87 -4.55
N ASN A 133 13.57 -0.90 -4.72
CA ASN A 133 12.90 -1.76 -5.71
C ASN A 133 12.40 -1.00 -6.95
N TYR A 134 12.54 0.32 -7.01
CA TYR A 134 11.94 1.11 -8.09
C TYR A 134 12.46 0.71 -9.48
N LEU A 135 13.76 0.45 -9.59
CA LEU A 135 14.37 0.04 -10.85
C LEU A 135 13.89 -1.35 -11.31
N MET A 136 13.42 -2.18 -10.38
CA MET A 136 12.89 -3.50 -10.70
C MET A 136 11.50 -3.44 -11.36
N LEU A 137 10.89 -2.27 -11.49
CA LEU A 137 9.67 -2.10 -12.28
C LEU A 137 9.94 -1.99 -13.79
N PHE A 138 11.21 -1.78 -14.19
CA PHE A 138 11.59 -1.52 -15.58
C PHE A 138 12.30 -2.71 -16.23
N GLY A 139 11.95 -3.93 -15.82
CA GLY A 139 12.49 -5.16 -16.37
C GLY A 139 11.53 -6.33 -16.15
N HIS A 140 11.78 -7.42 -16.87
CA HIS A 140 11.10 -8.70 -16.68
C HIS A 140 12.06 -9.68 -16.03
N TYR A 141 11.56 -10.46 -15.08
CA TYR A 141 12.35 -11.45 -14.35
C TYR A 141 11.85 -12.86 -14.65
N ALA A 142 12.78 -13.75 -14.95
CA ALA A 142 12.53 -15.17 -15.16
C ALA A 142 13.77 -15.96 -14.70
N ASP A 143 13.55 -17.22 -14.32
CA ASP A 143 14.66 -18.10 -13.95
C ASP A 143 15.54 -18.40 -15.18
N ALA A 144 16.86 -18.40 -14.97
CA ALA A 144 17.83 -18.74 -16.01
C ALA A 144 18.01 -20.27 -16.18
N GLY A 145 17.48 -21.07 -15.25
CA GLY A 145 17.65 -22.52 -15.20
C GLY A 145 16.38 -23.22 -14.72
N ASN A 146 16.53 -24.50 -14.34
CA ASN A 146 15.40 -25.28 -13.86
C ASN A 146 14.85 -24.76 -12.54
N GLN A 147 13.54 -24.81 -12.42
CA GLN A 147 12.82 -24.51 -11.19
C GLN A 147 13.02 -25.65 -10.17
N ASP A 148 13.53 -25.28 -8.99
CA ASP A 148 13.69 -26.17 -7.83
C ASP A 148 13.00 -25.52 -6.64
N LEU A 149 11.94 -26.18 -6.14
CA LEU A 149 11.11 -25.65 -5.07
C LEU A 149 11.90 -25.53 -3.76
N GLU A 150 12.76 -26.49 -3.42
CA GLU A 150 13.51 -26.44 -2.16
C GLU A 150 14.59 -25.35 -2.20
N ALA A 151 15.20 -25.13 -3.36
CA ALA A 151 16.09 -23.99 -3.57
C ALA A 151 15.34 -22.66 -3.44
N ALA A 152 14.13 -22.56 -3.99
CA ALA A 152 13.30 -21.36 -3.86
C ALA A 152 12.92 -21.06 -2.40
N LYS A 153 12.52 -22.09 -1.63
CA LYS A 153 12.22 -21.94 -0.20
C LYS A 153 13.43 -21.46 0.62
N ALA A 154 14.62 -21.96 0.29
CA ALA A 154 15.85 -21.52 0.94
C ALA A 154 16.21 -20.07 0.59
N ASP A 155 16.03 -19.64 -0.66
CA ASP A 155 16.28 -18.25 -1.07
C ASP A 155 15.21 -17.28 -0.52
N ASP A 156 13.96 -17.71 -0.39
CA ASP A 156 12.91 -16.98 0.31
C ASP A 156 13.31 -16.66 1.75
N LYS A 157 13.73 -17.68 2.52
CA LYS A 157 14.20 -17.49 3.89
C LYS A 157 15.35 -16.49 3.96
N ARG A 158 16.34 -16.63 3.06
CA ARG A 158 17.48 -15.73 2.98
C ARG A 158 17.05 -14.28 2.72
N TRP A 159 16.14 -14.05 1.79
CA TRP A 159 15.68 -12.69 1.46
C TRP A 159 14.67 -12.12 2.44
N PHE A 160 13.93 -12.98 3.15
CA PHE A 160 13.16 -12.54 4.31
C PHE A 160 14.10 -11.99 5.38
N GLU A 161 15.12 -12.75 5.78
CA GLU A 161 16.10 -12.31 6.78
C GLU A 161 16.88 -11.06 6.32
N ALA A 162 17.24 -11.00 5.04
CA ALA A 162 18.10 -9.93 4.51
C ALA A 162 17.34 -8.65 4.11
N GLU A 163 16.08 -8.74 3.69
CA GLU A 163 15.35 -7.63 3.05
C GLU A 163 13.93 -7.45 3.58
N PHE A 164 13.07 -8.46 3.52
CA PHE A 164 11.62 -8.27 3.69
C PHE A 164 11.13 -8.35 5.14
N GLY A 165 11.83 -9.08 5.99
CA GLY A 165 11.45 -9.36 7.37
C GLY A 165 11.93 -8.31 8.40
N ALA A 166 12.80 -7.39 8.00
CA ALA A 166 13.34 -6.36 8.90
C ALA A 166 13.17 -4.95 8.32
N ALA A 167 12.74 -4.03 9.17
CA ALA A 167 12.65 -2.62 8.84
C ALA A 167 14.02 -1.94 8.97
N LYS A 168 14.32 -0.99 8.07
CA LYS A 168 15.68 -0.47 7.87
C LYS A 168 15.70 1.04 7.89
N ASP A 169 16.62 1.62 8.67
CA ASP A 169 17.01 3.03 8.54
C ASP A 169 18.38 3.12 7.87
N HIS A 170 18.38 3.38 6.57
CA HIS A 170 19.60 3.50 5.78
C HIS A 170 20.39 4.79 6.02
N THR A 171 19.79 5.75 6.74
CA THR A 171 20.35 7.10 6.87
C THR A 171 20.95 7.36 8.24
N GLY A 172 20.41 6.73 9.28
CA GLY A 172 20.99 6.75 10.63
C GLY A 172 21.12 8.15 11.22
N LEU A 173 20.19 9.05 10.91
CA LEU A 173 20.25 10.42 11.40
C LEU A 173 19.93 10.47 12.90
N ARG A 174 20.66 11.30 13.64
CA ARG A 174 20.45 11.44 15.10
C ARG A 174 19.12 12.12 15.45
N ALA A 175 18.66 13.02 14.59
CA ALA A 175 17.50 13.86 14.83
C ALA A 175 16.18 13.27 14.30
N GLU A 176 16.25 12.23 13.47
CA GLU A 176 15.13 11.76 12.66
C GLU A 176 15.33 10.30 12.27
N ALA A 177 14.40 9.43 12.67
CA ALA A 177 14.34 8.07 12.17
C ALA A 177 13.69 8.08 10.79
N ASN A 178 14.29 7.36 9.85
CA ASN A 178 13.81 7.23 8.47
C ASN A 178 13.78 5.75 8.10
N ILE A 179 12.69 5.12 8.51
CA ILE A 179 12.53 3.68 8.48
C ILE A 179 11.80 3.30 7.20
N PHE A 180 12.40 2.40 6.42
CA PHE A 180 11.78 1.73 5.31
C PHE A 180 11.42 0.31 5.74
N ARG A 181 10.15 -0.08 5.55
CA ARG A 181 9.64 -1.40 5.94
C ARG A 181 8.69 -1.96 4.89
N TYR A 182 8.46 -3.25 4.97
CA TYR A 182 7.47 -3.97 4.18
C TYR A 182 6.29 -4.35 5.08
N ARG A 183 5.06 -4.19 4.59
CA ARG A 183 3.84 -4.68 5.26
C ARG A 183 3.28 -5.83 4.42
N PRO A 184 2.79 -6.92 5.04
CA PRO A 184 2.09 -7.98 4.31
C PRO A 184 0.92 -7.41 3.52
N ARG A 185 0.73 -7.91 2.30
CA ARG A 185 -0.33 -7.50 1.38
C ARG A 185 -1.21 -8.70 1.07
N PRO A 186 -2.54 -8.64 1.23
CA PRO A 186 -3.41 -9.71 0.74
C PRO A 186 -3.27 -9.90 -0.78
N VAL A 187 -3.19 -11.16 -1.22
CA VAL A 187 -3.03 -11.51 -2.65
C VAL A 187 -4.06 -12.57 -3.06
N THR A 188 -4.71 -12.35 -4.19
CA THR A 188 -5.48 -13.39 -4.88
C THR A 188 -4.59 -14.09 -5.89
N LEU A 189 -4.39 -15.40 -5.74
CA LEU A 189 -3.70 -16.20 -6.74
C LEU A 189 -4.73 -16.67 -7.78
N ARG A 190 -4.61 -16.20 -9.03
CA ARG A 190 -5.41 -16.70 -10.15
C ARG A 190 -4.69 -17.88 -10.77
N VAL A 191 -5.14 -19.09 -10.43
CA VAL A 191 -4.63 -20.37 -10.92
C VAL A 191 -5.32 -20.70 -12.23
N THR A 192 -4.62 -20.51 -13.35
CA THR A 192 -5.15 -20.72 -14.70
C THR A 192 -4.93 -22.15 -15.19
N ALA A 193 -5.51 -22.51 -16.33
CA ALA A 193 -5.33 -23.82 -16.97
C ALA A 193 -3.85 -24.17 -17.25
N GLU A 194 -3.01 -23.15 -17.47
CA GLU A 194 -1.56 -23.31 -17.74
C GLU A 194 -0.71 -23.25 -16.46
N ALA A 195 -1.32 -23.15 -15.27
CA ALA A 195 -0.58 -23.17 -14.00
C ALA A 195 0.07 -24.54 -13.77
N SER A 196 1.33 -24.55 -13.34
CA SER A 196 2.02 -25.76 -12.91
C SER A 196 1.87 -26.00 -11.40
N LEU A 197 2.14 -27.22 -10.96
CA LEU A 197 2.24 -27.54 -9.53
C LEU A 197 3.30 -26.68 -8.84
N PHE A 198 4.44 -26.45 -9.51
CA PHE A 198 5.51 -25.60 -9.01
C PHE A 198 5.01 -24.17 -8.77
N ASP A 199 4.30 -23.57 -9.72
CA ASP A 199 3.81 -22.18 -9.60
C ASP A 199 2.96 -22.02 -8.35
N LEU A 200 2.00 -22.93 -8.13
CA LEU A 200 1.11 -22.88 -6.98
C LEU A 200 1.87 -23.07 -5.66
N GLU A 201 2.66 -24.14 -5.52
CA GLU A 201 3.36 -24.44 -4.27
C GLU A 201 4.38 -23.36 -3.93
N ARG A 202 5.09 -22.85 -4.93
CA ARG A 202 6.06 -21.77 -4.77
C ARG A 202 5.38 -20.48 -4.33
N SER A 203 4.30 -20.08 -4.98
CA SER A 203 3.58 -18.83 -4.68
C SER A 203 2.95 -18.88 -3.29
N LEU A 204 2.38 -20.02 -2.90
CA LEU A 204 1.88 -20.24 -1.53
C LEU A 204 3.01 -20.14 -0.49
N HIS A 205 4.18 -20.70 -0.78
CA HIS A 205 5.33 -20.58 0.11
C HIS A 205 5.84 -19.13 0.24
N ALA A 206 5.92 -18.40 -0.87
CA ALA A 206 6.29 -16.98 -0.86
C ALA A 206 5.35 -16.18 0.04
N ALA A 207 4.04 -16.35 -0.13
CA ALA A 207 3.03 -15.68 0.66
C ALA A 207 3.17 -15.98 2.15
N ALA A 208 3.31 -17.27 2.50
CA ALA A 208 3.49 -17.70 3.88
C ALA A 208 4.77 -17.15 4.52
N THR A 209 5.86 -17.00 3.74
CA THR A 209 7.14 -16.49 4.25
C THR A 209 7.03 -15.05 4.75
N VAL A 210 6.16 -14.23 4.15
CA VAL A 210 5.96 -12.81 4.52
C VAL A 210 4.62 -12.55 5.21
N ASP A 211 3.96 -13.60 5.72
CA ASP A 211 2.66 -13.53 6.39
C ASP A 211 1.56 -12.85 5.54
N SER A 212 1.63 -13.00 4.21
CA SER A 212 0.63 -12.46 3.28
C SER A 212 -0.64 -13.34 3.26
N PRO A 213 -1.82 -12.77 3.56
CA PRO A 213 -3.07 -13.49 3.40
C PRO A 213 -3.32 -13.80 1.92
N VAL A 214 -3.69 -15.05 1.63
CA VAL A 214 -3.97 -15.49 0.26
C VAL A 214 -5.36 -16.10 0.12
N GLN A 215 -5.92 -15.97 -1.07
CA GLN A 215 -7.08 -16.73 -1.54
C GLN A 215 -6.86 -17.15 -2.99
N LEU A 216 -7.52 -18.23 -3.42
CA LEU A 216 -7.35 -18.83 -4.73
C LEU A 216 -8.60 -18.62 -5.60
N SER A 217 -8.38 -18.14 -6.82
CA SER A 217 -9.32 -18.25 -7.93
C SER A 217 -8.80 -19.33 -8.87
N VAL A 218 -9.58 -20.37 -9.14
CA VAL A 218 -9.12 -21.57 -9.83
C VAL A 218 -9.95 -21.82 -11.08
N ALA A 219 -9.31 -21.88 -12.24
CA ALA A 219 -9.96 -22.26 -13.48
C ALA A 219 -10.51 -23.70 -13.42
N GLU A 220 -11.56 -23.99 -14.19
CA GLU A 220 -12.23 -25.31 -14.15
C GLU A 220 -11.36 -26.45 -14.72
N ASP A 221 -10.47 -26.10 -15.65
CA ASP A 221 -9.67 -26.97 -16.48
C ASP A 221 -8.19 -27.05 -16.05
N VAL A 222 -7.89 -26.71 -14.79
CA VAL A 222 -6.54 -26.88 -14.22
C VAL A 222 -6.09 -28.35 -14.22
N PRO A 223 -4.76 -28.62 -14.30
CA PRO A 223 -4.22 -29.97 -14.18
C PRO A 223 -4.65 -30.69 -12.90
N ALA A 224 -4.77 -32.01 -12.95
CA ALA A 224 -5.31 -32.81 -11.83
C ALA A 224 -4.43 -32.69 -10.56
N GLU A 225 -3.11 -32.67 -10.75
CA GLU A 225 -2.12 -32.45 -9.69
C GLU A 225 -2.26 -31.07 -9.03
N VAL A 226 -2.54 -30.02 -9.81
CA VAL A 226 -2.80 -28.67 -9.29
C VAL A 226 -4.09 -28.65 -8.49
N LYS A 227 -5.15 -29.30 -8.99
CA LYS A 227 -6.43 -29.41 -8.28
C LYS A 227 -6.29 -30.11 -6.92
N ILE A 228 -5.47 -31.16 -6.86
CA ILE A 228 -5.14 -31.84 -5.59
C ILE A 228 -4.38 -30.88 -4.67
N ALA A 229 -3.36 -30.17 -5.18
CA ALA A 229 -2.59 -29.22 -4.40
C ALA A 229 -3.43 -28.05 -3.86
N VAL A 230 -4.35 -27.49 -4.65
CA VAL A 230 -5.34 -26.49 -4.22
C VAL A 230 -6.14 -27.01 -3.03
N THR A 231 -6.63 -28.26 -3.12
CA THR A 231 -7.41 -28.88 -2.04
C THR A 231 -6.59 -29.05 -0.76
N ASN A 232 -5.31 -29.41 -0.89
CA ASN A 232 -4.40 -29.63 0.22
C ASN A 232 -3.85 -28.34 0.84
N ALA A 233 -3.89 -27.22 0.11
CA ALA A 233 -3.33 -25.95 0.57
C ALA A 233 -4.04 -25.38 1.81
N GLY A 234 -5.31 -25.75 2.05
CA GLY A 234 -6.07 -25.23 3.19
C GLY A 234 -6.38 -23.73 3.12
N VAL A 235 -6.26 -23.14 1.93
CA VAL A 235 -6.51 -21.73 1.64
C VAL A 235 -7.92 -21.56 1.05
N PRO A 236 -8.67 -20.47 1.33
CA PRO A 236 -9.94 -20.21 0.68
C PRO A 236 -9.79 -20.25 -0.85
N ALA A 237 -10.56 -21.14 -1.50
CA ALA A 237 -10.48 -21.35 -2.93
C ALA A 237 -11.88 -21.31 -3.56
N ARG A 238 -11.96 -20.69 -4.74
CA ARG A 238 -13.17 -20.64 -5.57
C ARG A 238 -12.84 -21.16 -6.96
N THR A 239 -13.69 -22.05 -7.47
CA THR A 239 -13.66 -22.43 -8.89
C THR A 239 -14.51 -21.44 -9.68
N GLU A 240 -13.94 -20.86 -10.73
CA GLU A 240 -14.61 -19.88 -11.60
C GLU A 240 -13.91 -19.77 -12.96
N THR A 241 -14.70 -19.52 -13.99
CA THR A 241 -14.21 -19.23 -15.35
C THR A 241 -13.47 -17.90 -15.41
N ALA A 242 -12.71 -17.67 -16.48
CA ALA A 242 -12.00 -16.39 -16.71
C ALA A 242 -12.96 -15.19 -16.70
N ALA A 243 -14.13 -15.35 -17.33
CA ALA A 243 -15.15 -14.30 -17.41
C ALA A 243 -15.79 -14.01 -16.05
N GLU A 244 -16.12 -15.03 -15.27
CA GLU A 244 -16.66 -14.86 -13.90
C GLU A 244 -15.63 -14.20 -12.99
N PHE A 245 -14.36 -14.62 -13.07
CA PHE A 245 -13.28 -14.00 -12.31
C PHE A 245 -13.15 -12.51 -12.63
N ALA A 246 -13.07 -12.18 -13.93
CA ALA A 246 -12.96 -10.80 -14.38
C ALA A 246 -14.16 -9.95 -13.93
N GLU A 247 -15.38 -10.48 -14.03
CA GLU A 247 -16.58 -9.80 -13.54
C GLU A 247 -16.49 -9.51 -12.03
N MET A 248 -16.09 -10.51 -11.23
CA MET A 248 -15.94 -10.38 -9.78
C MET A 248 -14.83 -9.39 -9.39
N VAL A 249 -13.73 -9.35 -10.14
CA VAL A 249 -12.68 -8.32 -10.00
C VAL A 249 -13.26 -6.94 -10.33
N GLY A 250 -14.01 -6.79 -11.42
CA GLY A 250 -14.66 -5.52 -11.77
C GLY A 250 -15.65 -5.02 -10.71
N GLN A 251 -16.28 -5.93 -9.97
CA GLN A 251 -17.23 -5.65 -8.88
C GLN A 251 -16.57 -5.42 -7.52
N GLY A 252 -15.24 -5.52 -7.40
CA GLY A 252 -14.53 -5.32 -6.13
C GLY A 252 -14.60 -6.49 -5.16
N ARG A 253 -14.98 -7.70 -5.61
CA ARG A 253 -15.10 -8.88 -4.74
C ARG A 253 -13.77 -9.30 -4.10
N TYR A 254 -12.67 -9.04 -4.80
CA TYR A 254 -11.31 -9.39 -4.42
C TYR A 254 -10.56 -8.25 -3.73
N ASP A 255 -11.24 -7.14 -3.45
CA ASP A 255 -10.62 -5.98 -2.81
C ASP A 255 -10.43 -6.21 -1.31
N ASP A 256 -9.34 -5.68 -0.80
CA ASP A 256 -9.18 -5.34 0.61
C ASP A 256 -9.28 -3.82 0.81
N THR A 257 -8.79 -3.30 1.94
CA THR A 257 -8.86 -1.86 2.27
C THR A 257 -8.08 -0.94 1.35
N VAL A 258 -7.24 -1.49 0.48
CA VAL A 258 -6.39 -0.75 -0.47
C VAL A 258 -6.79 -1.01 -1.92
N GLY A 259 -7.45 -2.12 -2.22
CA GLY A 259 -7.76 -2.57 -3.60
C GLY A 259 -7.46 -4.06 -3.75
N ALA A 260 -7.23 -4.53 -4.98
CA ALA A 260 -6.92 -5.95 -5.22
C ALA A 260 -5.49 -6.12 -5.74
N ARG A 261 -4.81 -7.19 -5.30
CA ARG A 261 -3.57 -7.64 -5.89
C ARG A 261 -3.74 -9.07 -6.40
N ILE A 262 -3.58 -9.26 -7.69
CA ILE A 262 -3.84 -10.51 -8.39
C ILE A 262 -2.53 -11.02 -8.96
N ARG A 263 -2.09 -12.18 -8.49
CA ARG A 263 -0.95 -12.92 -9.04
C ARG A 263 -1.48 -14.00 -9.95
N VAL A 264 -1.25 -13.88 -11.25
CA VAL A 264 -1.64 -14.88 -12.24
C VAL A 264 -0.59 -15.99 -12.25
N LEU A 265 -1.03 -17.23 -12.11
CA LEU A 265 -0.21 -18.44 -12.24
C LEU A 265 -0.57 -19.11 -13.57
N GLY A 266 0.43 -19.29 -14.44
CA GLY A 266 0.23 -19.66 -15.83
C GLY A 266 0.04 -18.44 -16.73
N ARG A 267 -0.87 -18.52 -17.70
CA ARG A 267 -1.01 -17.52 -18.76
C ARG A 267 -2.03 -16.43 -18.41
N PHE A 268 -1.73 -15.19 -18.80
CA PHE A 268 -2.65 -14.06 -18.67
C PHE A 268 -3.95 -14.26 -19.49
N GLU A 269 -5.09 -13.92 -18.88
CA GLU A 269 -6.43 -14.00 -19.47
C GLU A 269 -6.91 -12.60 -19.87
N ASP A 270 -7.23 -12.39 -21.15
CA ASP A 270 -7.52 -11.06 -21.73
C ASP A 270 -8.76 -10.38 -21.10
N GLU A 271 -9.73 -11.18 -20.63
CA GLU A 271 -10.94 -10.71 -19.96
C GLU A 271 -10.64 -9.88 -18.72
N LEU A 272 -9.54 -10.20 -18.01
CA LEU A 272 -9.14 -9.53 -16.79
C LEU A 272 -8.68 -8.09 -17.04
N LEU A 273 -8.10 -7.81 -18.21
CA LEU A 273 -7.59 -6.48 -18.56
C LEU A 273 -8.73 -5.46 -18.62
N ALA A 274 -9.84 -5.81 -19.25
CA ALA A 274 -11.00 -4.90 -19.39
C ALA A 274 -11.66 -4.61 -18.04
N ALA A 275 -11.74 -5.60 -17.15
CA ALA A 275 -12.30 -5.46 -15.82
C ALA A 275 -11.44 -4.59 -14.88
N ALA A 276 -10.11 -4.68 -15.00
CA ALA A 276 -9.18 -3.91 -14.18
C ALA A 276 -8.91 -2.49 -14.72
N ALA A 277 -9.11 -2.24 -16.02
CA ALA A 277 -8.82 -0.94 -16.65
C ALA A 277 -9.44 0.29 -15.95
N PRO A 278 -10.70 0.29 -15.47
CA PRO A 278 -11.28 1.43 -14.76
C PRO A 278 -10.87 1.50 -13.27
N ARG A 279 -10.07 0.55 -12.78
CA ARG A 279 -9.75 0.33 -11.36
C ARG A 279 -8.25 0.47 -11.08
N PRO A 280 -7.73 1.71 -10.94
CA PRO A 280 -6.29 1.94 -10.75
C PRO A 280 -5.70 1.24 -9.52
N GLU A 281 -6.52 0.97 -8.50
CA GLU A 281 -6.16 0.25 -7.29
C GLU A 281 -6.00 -1.28 -7.46
N VAL A 282 -6.33 -1.83 -8.64
CA VAL A 282 -6.16 -3.26 -8.95
C VAL A 282 -4.80 -3.49 -9.63
N ALA A 283 -3.94 -4.26 -8.98
CA ALA A 283 -2.64 -4.66 -9.52
C ALA A 283 -2.70 -6.11 -10.04
N ILE A 284 -2.50 -6.28 -11.34
CA ILE A 284 -2.33 -7.60 -11.98
C ILE A 284 -0.83 -7.87 -12.13
N ILE A 285 -0.41 -9.07 -11.73
CA ILE A 285 0.97 -9.53 -11.77
C ILE A 285 0.99 -10.84 -12.58
N ASP A 286 1.37 -10.72 -13.85
CA ASP A 286 1.44 -11.78 -14.84
C ASP A 286 2.88 -12.20 -15.19
N GLU A 287 3.87 -11.70 -14.44
CA GLU A 287 5.27 -12.11 -14.60
C GLU A 287 5.45 -13.62 -14.31
N PRO A 288 6.41 -14.32 -14.94
CA PRO A 288 6.69 -15.71 -14.62
C PRO A 288 6.97 -15.92 -13.13
N VAL A 289 6.54 -17.06 -12.57
CA VAL A 289 6.90 -17.42 -11.19
C VAL A 289 8.38 -17.76 -11.14
N THR A 290 9.11 -17.14 -10.20
CA THR A 290 10.58 -17.25 -10.13
C THR A 290 11.04 -17.98 -8.87
N THR A 291 12.14 -18.72 -8.96
CA THR A 291 12.81 -19.30 -7.78
C THR A 291 13.43 -18.24 -6.87
N SER A 292 13.66 -17.02 -7.37
CA SER A 292 14.30 -15.96 -6.58
C SER A 292 13.34 -15.34 -5.56
N GLY A 293 13.67 -15.48 -4.27
CA GLY A 293 12.97 -14.80 -3.19
C GLY A 293 13.06 -13.28 -3.29
N ARG A 294 14.15 -12.76 -3.88
CA ARG A 294 14.32 -11.31 -4.11
C ARG A 294 13.26 -10.71 -5.02
N VAL A 295 12.82 -11.49 -6.00
CA VAL A 295 11.85 -11.09 -7.02
C VAL A 295 10.45 -11.38 -6.51
N GLU A 296 10.17 -12.64 -6.16
CA GLU A 296 8.82 -13.12 -5.91
C GLU A 296 8.20 -12.55 -4.63
N LEU A 297 8.96 -12.44 -3.52
CA LEU A 297 8.42 -11.98 -2.23
C LEU A 297 7.85 -10.56 -2.30
N ARG A 298 8.33 -9.71 -3.24
CA ARG A 298 7.83 -8.35 -3.44
C ARG A 298 6.36 -8.31 -3.82
N TYR A 299 5.84 -9.34 -4.47
CA TYR A 299 4.44 -9.39 -4.89
C TYR A 299 3.49 -9.56 -3.69
N TYR A 300 3.99 -10.04 -2.55
CA TYR A 300 3.21 -10.35 -1.36
C TYR A 300 3.33 -9.30 -0.24
N VAL A 301 4.08 -8.24 -0.50
CA VAL A 301 4.27 -7.12 0.44
C VAL A 301 4.01 -5.77 -0.22
N GLN A 302 3.76 -4.76 0.59
CA GLN A 302 3.71 -3.36 0.18
C GLN A 302 4.72 -2.54 0.97
N GLU A 303 5.39 -1.62 0.29
CA GLU A 303 6.43 -0.79 0.90
C GLU A 303 5.81 0.34 1.73
N GLN A 304 6.45 0.67 2.85
CA GLN A 304 6.11 1.81 3.68
C GLN A 304 7.37 2.57 4.14
N ALA A 305 7.31 3.89 4.08
CA ALA A 305 8.32 4.75 4.68
C ALA A 305 7.72 5.43 5.91
N VAL A 306 8.39 5.31 7.05
CA VAL A 306 8.04 5.95 8.32
C VAL A 306 9.14 6.95 8.66
N SER A 307 8.77 8.21 8.82
CA SER A 307 9.72 9.27 9.19
C SER A 307 9.30 9.96 10.47
N MET A 308 10.16 9.89 11.50
CA MET A 308 9.80 10.26 12.85
C MET A 308 10.87 11.16 13.48
N THR A 309 10.46 12.33 13.98
CA THR A 309 11.36 13.22 14.72
C THR A 309 11.79 12.58 16.05
N LEU A 310 13.10 12.55 16.31
CA LEU A 310 13.69 11.89 17.49
C LEU A 310 14.13 12.88 18.59
N HIS A 311 13.72 14.14 18.50
CA HIS A 311 14.13 15.17 19.45
C HIS A 311 12.99 16.11 19.85
N ARG A 312 13.12 16.71 21.03
CA ARG A 312 12.32 17.85 21.47
C ARG A 312 13.19 19.09 21.52
N PHE A 313 13.00 19.98 20.54
CA PHE A 313 13.79 21.20 20.38
C PHE A 313 15.31 20.96 20.36
N GLY A 314 15.74 19.89 19.67
CA GLY A 314 17.15 19.50 19.57
C GLY A 314 17.66 18.59 20.69
N ASN A 315 16.93 18.44 21.80
CA ASN A 315 17.25 17.45 22.83
C ASN A 315 16.73 16.06 22.43
N PRO A 316 17.56 15.00 22.41
CA PRO A 316 17.10 13.66 22.06
C PRO A 316 15.93 13.19 22.94
N SER A 317 14.91 12.62 22.33
CA SER A 317 13.77 12.02 23.03
C SER A 317 14.00 10.53 23.18
N ARG A 318 14.15 10.08 24.43
CA ARG A 318 14.37 8.66 24.76
C ARG A 318 13.25 7.77 24.19
N ASP A 319 12.00 8.11 24.47
CA ASP A 319 10.84 7.29 24.12
C ASP A 319 10.70 7.12 22.59
N PHE A 320 10.97 8.17 21.81
CA PHE A 320 10.96 8.07 20.34
C PHE A 320 12.16 7.30 19.78
N HIS A 321 13.31 7.33 20.46
CA HIS A 321 14.44 6.46 20.10
C HIS A 321 14.13 4.98 20.41
N GLU A 322 13.47 4.69 21.52
CA GLU A 322 13.01 3.35 21.89
C GLU A 322 11.97 2.83 20.89
N LEU A 323 10.93 3.62 20.58
CA LEU A 323 9.93 3.28 19.55
C LEU A 323 10.56 3.06 18.17
N ALA A 324 11.53 3.91 17.76
CA ALA A 324 12.24 3.72 16.51
C ALA A 324 13.06 2.42 16.49
N ALA A 325 13.60 1.99 17.63
CA ALA A 325 14.31 0.73 17.74
C ALA A 325 13.35 -0.46 17.63
N GLU A 326 12.22 -0.44 18.34
CA GLU A 326 11.17 -1.45 18.27
C GLU A 326 10.64 -1.65 16.84
N LEU A 327 10.43 -0.55 16.11
CA LEU A 327 9.97 -0.60 14.72
C LEU A 327 10.96 -1.30 13.78
N LYS A 328 12.24 -1.42 14.14
CA LYS A 328 13.28 -2.06 13.32
C LYS A 328 13.45 -3.56 13.60
N GLY A 329 12.88 -4.07 14.70
CA GLY A 329 13.13 -5.43 15.20
C GLY A 329 14.38 -5.48 16.06
#